data_AF-A0A7S4V6U6-F1
#
_entry.id   AF-A0A7S4V6U6-F1
#
_cell.length_a   1.000
_cell.length_b   1.000
_cell.length_c   1.000
_cell.angle_alpha   90.00
_cell.angle_beta   90.00
_cell.angle_gamma   90.00
#
_symmetry.space_group_name_H-M   'P 1'
#
loop_
_entity.id
_entity.type
_entity.pdbx_description
1 polymer ?
#
loop_
_entity_poly.entity_id
_entity_poly.type
_entity_poly.pdbx_seq_one_letter_code
_entity_poly.pdbx_strand_id
1 'polypeptide(L)'
;ETPKKKIAAANPNRKADLVSTLKHLHEVAQKSSPMSPHLTRTGRPCGYVFRRGDIAWNCRTCQTDSTCVLCDRCFHESDHEGHEVFFHRTSPGGCCDCGDIEAWKIEGCCPRHRPRIANTCIEIPSESGSDTAQTGLGM
;
A
#
# COMPACT_ATOMS: atom_id res chain seq x y z
N GLU A 1 57.88 50.41 9.16
CA GLU A 1 57.46 49.02 8.86
C GLU A 1 56.01 49.05 8.40
N THR A 2 55.69 48.45 7.26
CA THR A 2 54.34 48.47 6.68
C THR A 2 53.93 47.03 6.35
N PRO A 3 52.85 46.47 6.95
CA PRO A 3 52.46 45.11 6.68
C PRO A 3 51.80 45.01 5.30
N LYS A 4 52.46 44.30 4.38
CA LYS A 4 51.91 43.89 3.09
C LYS A 4 50.69 42.98 3.33
N LYS A 5 49.48 43.51 3.20
CA LYS A 5 48.24 42.70 3.14
C LYS A 5 48.30 41.82 1.91
N LYS A 6 48.46 40.50 2.10
CA LYS A 6 48.27 39.51 1.04
C LYS A 6 46.79 39.51 0.66
N ILE A 7 46.49 39.98 -0.55
CA ILE A 7 45.17 39.84 -1.15
C ILE A 7 45.04 38.36 -1.52
N ALA A 8 44.09 37.66 -0.91
CA ALA A 8 43.80 36.27 -1.27
C ALA A 8 43.33 36.22 -2.73
N ALA A 9 44.01 35.43 -3.55
CA ALA A 9 43.61 35.20 -4.93
C ALA A 9 42.20 34.58 -4.95
N ALA A 10 41.30 35.14 -5.76
CA ALA A 10 40.01 34.55 -6.01
C ALA A 10 40.20 33.16 -6.64
N ASN A 11 39.59 32.14 -6.04
CA ASN A 11 39.62 30.75 -6.52
C ASN A 11 38.95 30.68 -7.91
N PRO A 12 39.66 30.29 -8.98
CA PRO A 12 39.16 30.37 -10.36
C PRO A 12 38.14 29.29 -10.74
N ASN A 13 37.77 28.37 -9.85
CA ASN A 13 36.94 27.23 -10.22
C ASN A 13 35.43 27.45 -10.04
N ARG A 14 34.86 28.44 -10.75
CA ARG A 14 33.41 28.68 -10.84
C ARG A 14 32.80 28.12 -12.13
N LYS A 15 33.12 26.88 -12.48
CA LYS A 15 32.25 26.09 -13.36
C LYS A 15 31.81 24.88 -12.57
N ALA A 16 30.55 24.91 -12.13
CA ALA A 16 29.93 23.82 -11.41
C ALA A 16 30.12 22.53 -12.20
N ASP A 17 30.79 21.55 -11.58
CA ASP A 17 31.03 20.26 -12.18
C ASP A 17 29.67 19.58 -12.45
N LEU A 18 29.32 19.42 -13.72
CA LEU A 18 28.09 18.77 -14.18
C LEU A 18 27.96 17.36 -13.61
N VAL A 19 29.07 16.66 -13.36
CA VAL A 19 29.07 15.33 -12.76
C VAL A 19 28.63 15.40 -11.31
N SER A 20 29.12 16.40 -10.57
CA SER A 20 28.65 16.69 -9.19
C SER A 20 27.17 17.04 -9.18
N THR A 21 26.71 17.85 -10.13
CA THR A 21 25.31 18.25 -10.22
C THR A 21 24.41 17.07 -10.60
N LEU A 22 24.81 16.22 -11.55
CA LEU A 22 24.08 15.01 -11.95
C LEU A 22 24.03 13.98 -10.82
N LYS A 23 25.14 13.78 -10.10
CA LYS A 23 25.17 12.92 -8.90
C LYS A 23 24.22 13.45 -7.83
N HIS A 24 24.23 14.76 -7.58
CA HIS A 24 23.32 15.38 -6.62
C HIS A 24 21.86 15.27 -7.06
N LEU A 25 21.55 15.49 -8.34
CA LEU A 25 20.20 15.31 -8.88
C LEU A 25 19.72 13.86 -8.79
N HIS A 26 20.60 12.88 -9.03
CA HIS A 26 20.29 11.46 -8.84
C HIS A 26 20.02 11.12 -7.38
N GLU A 27 20.86 11.63 -6.47
CA GLU A 27 20.70 11.43 -5.03
C GLU A 27 19.44 12.14 -4.48
N VAL A 28 19.13 13.33 -4.97
CA VAL A 28 17.90 14.07 -4.65
C VAL A 28 16.68 13.36 -5.23
N ALA A 29 16.72 12.85 -6.47
CA ALA A 29 15.64 12.07 -7.06
C ALA A 29 15.35 10.76 -6.30
N GLN A 30 16.40 10.15 -5.74
CA GLN A 30 16.28 8.97 -4.86
C GLN A 30 15.77 9.32 -3.46
N LYS A 31 16.06 10.53 -2.96
CA LYS A 31 15.58 11.05 -1.66
C LYS A 31 14.21 11.75 -1.75
N SER A 32 13.73 12.10 -2.94
CA SER A 32 12.54 12.94 -3.15
C SER A 32 11.22 12.18 -3.26
N SER A 33 11.13 10.94 -2.77
CA SER A 33 9.82 10.46 -2.35
C SER A 33 9.77 10.44 -0.83
N PRO A 34 9.27 11.52 -0.18
CA PRO A 34 8.68 11.34 1.12
C PRO A 34 7.44 10.48 0.87
N MET A 35 7.63 9.15 0.96
CA MET A 35 6.52 8.25 1.29
C MET A 35 5.83 8.90 2.47
N SER A 36 4.57 9.27 2.28
CA SER A 36 3.76 9.84 3.35
C SER A 36 3.91 8.93 4.58
N PRO A 37 4.31 9.45 5.76
CA PRO A 37 4.33 8.67 6.97
C PRO A 37 2.88 8.53 7.42
N HIS A 38 2.08 7.77 6.67
CA HIS A 38 0.87 7.22 7.23
C HIS A 38 1.33 6.40 8.43
N LEU A 39 0.93 6.81 9.61
CA LEU A 39 1.18 6.12 10.87
C LEU A 39 0.50 4.73 10.77
N THR A 40 1.18 3.74 10.19
CA THR A 40 0.61 2.43 9.91
C THR A 40 0.57 1.62 11.20
N ARG A 41 -0.49 1.78 11.99
CA ARG A 41 -0.82 0.84 13.05
C ARG A 41 -1.14 -0.50 12.41
N THR A 42 -0.39 -1.54 12.74
CA THR A 42 -0.59 -2.89 12.18
C THR A 42 -2.04 -3.33 12.29
N GLY A 43 -2.59 -3.91 11.24
CA GLY A 43 -3.99 -4.40 11.20
C GLY A 43 -5.04 -3.31 10.95
N ARG A 44 -4.65 -2.09 10.57
CA ARG A 44 -5.57 -1.13 9.93
C ARG A 44 -5.44 -1.24 8.39
N PRO A 45 -6.51 -0.93 7.63
CA PRO A 45 -6.41 -0.75 6.19
C PRO A 45 -5.38 0.32 5.80
N CYS A 46 -4.79 0.19 4.62
CA CYS A 46 -3.76 1.09 4.12
C CYS A 46 -4.29 2.51 3.88
N GLY A 47 -5.36 2.64 3.08
CA GLY A 47 -5.99 3.93 2.78
C GLY A 47 -5.10 4.94 2.06
N TYR A 48 -3.99 4.52 1.45
CA TYR A 48 -3.13 5.41 0.67
C TYR A 48 -3.93 6.05 -0.46
N VAL A 49 -4.04 7.38 -0.46
CA VAL A 49 -4.76 8.11 -1.51
C VAL A 49 -3.84 8.31 -2.71
N PHE A 50 -4.26 7.82 -3.87
CA PHE A 50 -3.46 7.89 -5.09
C PHE A 50 -3.32 9.33 -5.60
N ARG A 51 -2.12 9.63 -6.08
CA ARG A 51 -1.75 10.88 -6.75
C ARG A 51 -1.77 10.66 -8.27
N ARG A 52 -1.62 11.74 -9.02
CA ARG A 52 -1.55 11.67 -10.48
C ARG A 52 -0.33 10.85 -10.90
N GLY A 53 -0.57 9.79 -11.67
CA GLY A 53 0.48 9.00 -12.30
C GLY A 53 1.07 7.91 -11.42
N ASP A 54 0.58 7.74 -10.18
CA ASP A 54 0.90 6.57 -9.35
C ASP A 54 0.42 5.30 -10.05
N ILE A 55 1.00 4.16 -9.66
CA ILE A 55 0.60 2.85 -10.15
C ILE A 55 -0.41 2.27 -9.15
N ALA A 56 -1.59 1.91 -9.65
CA ALA A 56 -2.56 1.08 -8.96
C ALA A 56 -2.50 -0.33 -9.52
N TRP A 57 -2.54 -1.31 -8.62
CA TRP A 57 -2.50 -2.73 -8.92
C TRP A 57 -3.85 -3.36 -8.63
N ASN A 58 -4.33 -4.20 -9.54
CA ASN A 58 -5.51 -5.00 -9.35
C ASN A 58 -5.14 -6.48 -9.42
N CYS A 59 -5.91 -7.33 -8.76
CA CYS A 59 -5.72 -8.77 -8.75
C CYS A 59 -7.09 -9.43 -8.78
N ARG A 60 -7.44 -10.08 -9.90
CA ARG A 60 -8.79 -10.69 -10.07
C ARG A 60 -9.10 -11.74 -9.02
N THR A 61 -8.06 -12.39 -8.48
CA THR A 61 -8.22 -13.41 -7.45
C THR A 61 -8.50 -12.81 -6.07
N CYS A 62 -7.90 -11.65 -5.76
CA CYS A 62 -7.94 -11.06 -4.40
C CYS A 62 -8.97 -9.94 -4.24
N GLN A 63 -9.35 -9.26 -5.31
CA GLN A 63 -10.33 -8.18 -5.26
C GLN A 63 -11.76 -8.72 -5.06
N THR A 64 -12.60 -7.97 -4.35
CA THR A 64 -14.04 -8.27 -4.27
C THR A 64 -14.78 -7.81 -5.52
N ASP A 65 -14.40 -6.66 -6.08
CA ASP A 65 -14.94 -6.12 -7.33
C ASP A 65 -13.84 -5.51 -8.22
N SER A 66 -14.20 -5.08 -9.43
CA SER A 66 -13.22 -4.59 -10.42
C SER A 66 -12.68 -3.19 -10.14
N THR A 67 -13.14 -2.52 -9.08
CA THR A 67 -12.68 -1.19 -8.67
C THR A 67 -11.62 -1.25 -7.57
N CYS A 68 -11.46 -2.39 -6.90
CA CYS A 68 -10.50 -2.51 -5.80
C CYS A 68 -9.06 -2.50 -6.30
N VAL A 69 -8.20 -1.74 -5.61
CA VAL A 69 -6.82 -1.47 -6.01
C VAL A 69 -5.86 -1.47 -4.83
N LEU A 70 -4.64 -1.94 -5.06
CA LEU A 70 -3.51 -1.78 -4.16
C LEU A 70 -2.58 -0.67 -4.63
N CYS A 71 -2.00 0.07 -3.68
CA CYS A 71 -0.85 0.91 -3.98
C CYS A 71 0.39 0.05 -4.22
N ASP A 72 1.35 0.64 -4.95
CA ASP A 72 2.59 -0.02 -5.36
C ASP A 72 3.29 -0.78 -4.23
N ARG A 73 3.40 -0.15 -3.05
CA ARG A 73 4.04 -0.77 -1.89
C ARG A 73 3.25 -1.93 -1.31
N CYS A 74 1.92 -1.85 -1.28
CA CYS A 74 1.12 -2.95 -0.73
C CYS A 74 1.16 -4.16 -1.65
N PHE A 75 1.10 -3.96 -2.97
CA PHE A 75 1.21 -5.05 -3.94
C PHE A 75 2.53 -5.82 -3.78
N HIS A 76 3.68 -5.11 -3.80
CA HIS A 76 4.99 -5.75 -3.72
C HIS A 76 5.34 -6.39 -2.38
N GLU A 77 4.65 -6.02 -1.30
CA GLU A 77 4.80 -6.65 0.01
C GLU A 77 3.75 -7.74 0.28
N SER A 78 2.85 -8.01 -0.68
CA SER A 78 1.84 -9.07 -0.60
C SER A 78 2.24 -10.25 -1.49
N ASP A 79 1.58 -11.39 -1.32
CA ASP A 79 1.73 -12.55 -2.20
C ASP A 79 0.60 -12.61 -3.23
N HIS A 80 0.99 -12.65 -4.50
CA HIS A 80 0.09 -12.75 -5.65
C HIS A 80 0.62 -13.78 -6.67
N GLU A 81 1.47 -14.72 -6.24
CA GLU A 81 1.99 -15.76 -7.12
C GLU A 81 0.84 -16.59 -7.72
N GLY A 82 0.87 -16.77 -9.04
CA GLY A 82 -0.18 -17.52 -9.76
C GLY A 82 -1.52 -16.82 -9.91
N HIS A 83 -1.66 -15.54 -9.51
CA HIS A 83 -2.89 -14.78 -9.69
C HIS A 83 -2.89 -13.98 -11.01
N GLU A 84 -4.08 -13.67 -11.53
CA GLU A 84 -4.22 -12.73 -12.64
C GLU A 84 -4.17 -11.29 -12.12
N VAL A 85 -3.06 -10.61 -12.40
CA VAL A 85 -2.76 -9.25 -11.95
C VAL A 85 -2.66 -8.29 -13.13
N PHE A 86 -3.10 -7.06 -12.93
CA PHE A 86 -2.93 -5.97 -13.88
C PHE A 86 -2.64 -4.66 -13.15
N PHE A 87 -2.13 -3.67 -13.86
CA PHE A 87 -1.86 -2.36 -13.30
C PHE A 87 -2.26 -1.25 -14.26
N HIS A 88 -2.52 -0.08 -13.71
CA HIS A 88 -2.76 1.12 -14.48
C HIS A 88 -2.19 2.35 -13.76
N ARG A 89 -2.02 3.44 -14.50
CA ARG A 89 -1.70 4.74 -13.91
C ARG A 89 -2.97 5.40 -13.41
N THR A 90 -2.91 6.04 -12.26
CA THR A 90 -4.06 6.67 -11.61
C THR A 90 -4.21 8.14 -11.99
N SER A 91 -5.46 8.59 -12.04
CA SER A 91 -5.78 10.00 -11.80
C SER A 91 -5.71 10.27 -10.28
N PRO A 92 -5.60 11.55 -9.84
CA PRO A 92 -5.72 11.86 -8.41
C PRO A 92 -7.03 11.34 -7.81
N GLY A 93 -6.96 10.78 -6.61
CA GLY A 93 -8.12 10.23 -5.90
C GLY A 93 -8.18 8.70 -5.94
N GLY A 94 -9.19 8.14 -5.25
CA GLY A 94 -9.19 6.71 -4.91
C GLY A 94 -8.19 6.38 -3.80
N CYS A 95 -8.34 5.22 -3.16
CA CYS A 95 -7.47 4.79 -2.08
C CYS A 95 -7.09 3.32 -2.20
N CYS A 96 -5.94 2.96 -1.61
CA CYS A 96 -5.50 1.58 -1.50
C CYS A 96 -6.38 0.77 -0.54
N ASP A 97 -6.87 -0.37 -1.01
CA ASP A 97 -7.81 -1.25 -0.31
C ASP A 97 -7.11 -2.34 0.52
N CYS A 98 -5.78 -2.34 0.58
CA CYS A 98 -5.04 -3.34 1.36
C CYS A 98 -5.50 -3.33 2.82
N GLY A 99 -6.03 -4.45 3.29
CA GLY A 99 -6.51 -4.61 4.68
C GLY A 99 -7.96 -4.23 4.92
N ASP A 100 -8.71 -3.78 3.90
CA ASP A 100 -10.17 -3.69 3.96
C ASP A 100 -10.76 -5.05 3.53
N ILE A 101 -11.40 -5.76 4.45
CA ILE A 101 -11.93 -7.11 4.21
C ILE A 101 -13.13 -7.14 3.26
N GLU A 102 -13.82 -6.01 3.10
CA GLU A 102 -14.96 -5.93 2.19
C GLU A 102 -14.48 -5.76 0.74
N ALA A 103 -13.30 -5.15 0.53
CA ALA A 103 -12.74 -4.87 -0.79
C ALA A 103 -11.62 -5.83 -1.23
N TRP A 104 -10.89 -6.41 -0.26
CA TRP A 104 -9.69 -7.19 -0.54
C TRP A 104 -9.55 -8.41 0.38
N LYS A 105 -9.36 -9.59 -0.23
CA LYS A 105 -9.19 -10.83 0.52
C LYS A 105 -7.94 -10.81 1.40
N ILE A 106 -8.03 -11.42 2.57
CA ILE A 106 -7.02 -11.38 3.63
C ILE A 106 -5.70 -12.02 3.17
N GLU A 107 -5.76 -13.10 2.39
CA GLU A 107 -4.60 -13.78 1.82
C GLU A 107 -3.74 -12.87 0.93
N GLY A 108 -4.37 -11.94 0.20
CA GLY A 108 -3.69 -10.98 -0.66
C GLY A 108 -3.29 -9.69 0.04
N CYS A 109 -3.45 -9.58 1.36
CA CYS A 109 -3.06 -8.39 2.12
C CYS A 109 -1.57 -8.45 2.52
N CYS A 110 -0.89 -7.30 2.46
CA CYS A 110 0.49 -7.22 2.92
C CYS A 110 0.59 -7.42 4.45
N PRO A 111 1.72 -7.88 4.98
CA PRO A 111 1.89 -8.16 6.42
C PRO A 111 1.57 -6.98 7.35
N ARG A 112 1.73 -5.74 6.86
CA ARG A 112 1.47 -4.53 7.66
C ARG A 112 -0.01 -4.22 7.83
N HIS A 113 -0.82 -4.49 6.81
CA HIS A 113 -2.25 -4.15 6.79
C HIS A 113 -3.15 -5.38 6.86
N ARG A 114 -2.58 -6.60 6.93
CA ARG A 114 -3.35 -7.82 7.14
C ARG A 114 -4.21 -7.69 8.42
N PRO A 115 -5.54 -7.79 8.31
CA PRO A 115 -6.43 -7.70 9.46
C PRO A 115 -6.10 -8.78 10.48
N ARG A 116 -6.08 -8.40 11.76
CA ARG A 116 -6.07 -9.39 12.84
C ARG A 116 -7.53 -9.73 13.10
N ILE A 117 -7.98 -10.89 12.64
CA ILE A 117 -9.28 -11.43 13.06
C ILE A 117 -9.14 -11.74 14.55
N ALA A 118 -9.44 -10.76 15.40
CA ALA A 118 -9.78 -11.07 16.78
C ALA A 118 -11.13 -11.76 16.71
N ASN A 119 -11.26 -12.93 17.31
CA ASN A 119 -12.46 -13.76 17.31
C ASN A 119 -13.68 -12.97 17.81
N THR A 120 -14.34 -12.22 16.93
CA THR A 120 -15.69 -11.72 17.15
C THR A 120 -16.62 -12.79 16.63
N CYS A 121 -17.41 -13.33 17.55
CA CYS A 121 -18.32 -14.45 17.41
C CYS A 121 -19.02 -14.47 16.04
N ILE A 122 -18.65 -15.43 15.19
CA ILE A 122 -19.56 -15.92 14.18
C ILE A 122 -20.56 -16.79 14.95
N GLU A 123 -21.72 -16.22 15.32
CA GLU A 123 -22.89 -17.05 15.57
C GLU A 123 -23.28 -17.66 14.22
N ILE A 124 -22.83 -18.89 14.00
CA ILE A 124 -23.37 -19.75 12.94
C ILE A 124 -24.75 -20.17 13.44
N PRO A 125 -25.88 -19.80 12.81
CA PRO A 125 -27.13 -20.47 13.08
C PRO A 125 -27.00 -21.89 12.55
N SER A 126 -26.82 -22.85 13.45
CA SER A 126 -26.87 -24.27 13.14
C SER A 126 -28.27 -24.61 12.64
N GLU A 127 -28.40 -24.99 11.37
CA GLU A 127 -29.58 -25.71 10.90
C GLU A 127 -29.66 -27.04 11.66
N SER A 128 -30.65 -27.16 12.54
CA SER A 128 -31.07 -28.45 13.09
C SER A 128 -32.39 -28.85 12.42
N GLY A 129 -32.28 -29.68 11.38
CA GLY A 129 -33.37 -30.54 10.97
C GLY A 129 -33.62 -31.65 12.00
N SER A 130 -34.81 -32.26 11.85
CA SER A 130 -35.35 -33.46 12.51
C SER A 130 -36.14 -33.25 13.82
N ASP A 131 -37.46 -33.09 13.68
CA ASP A 131 -38.40 -33.50 14.72
C ASP A 131 -39.23 -34.67 14.18
N THR A 132 -38.89 -35.88 14.62
CA THR A 132 -39.63 -37.11 14.38
C THR A 132 -40.60 -37.35 15.53
N ALA A 133 -41.87 -37.58 15.15
CA ALA A 133 -42.91 -38.35 15.84
C ALA A 133 -43.41 -37.86 17.21
N GLN A 134 -44.74 -37.70 17.34
CA GLN A 134 -45.62 -38.58 18.13
C GLN A 134 -46.87 -37.80 18.61
N THR A 135 -48.04 -38.03 18.02
CA THR A 135 -49.31 -38.13 18.77
C THR A 135 -50.31 -38.98 17.98
N GLY A 136 -50.80 -40.04 18.61
CA GLY A 136 -51.91 -40.82 18.09
C GLY A 136 -53.25 -40.19 18.45
N LEU A 137 -54.28 -40.48 17.64
CA LEU A 137 -55.64 -40.75 18.10
C LEU A 137 -56.36 -41.53 16.99
N GLY A 138 -56.50 -42.83 17.21
CA GLY A 138 -57.48 -43.65 16.49
C GLY A 138 -58.85 -43.45 17.12
N MET A 139 -59.87 -43.33 16.26
CA MET A 139 -61.28 -43.54 16.60
C MET A 139 -61.64 -45.00 16.34
#